data_AF-A0A1R1I0R5-F1
#
_entry.id   AF-A0A1R1I0R5-F1
#
_cell.length_a   1.000
_cell.length_b   1.000
_cell.length_c   1.000
_cell.angle_alpha   90.00
_cell.angle_beta   90.00
_cell.angle_gamma   90.00
#
_symmetry.space_group_name_H-M   'P 1'
#
loop_
_entity.id
_entity.type
_entity.pdbx_description
1 polymer ?
#
loop_
_entity_poly.entity_id
_entity_poly.type
_entity_poly.pdbx_seq_one_letter_code
_entity_poly.pdbx_strand_id
1 'polypeptide(L)'
;MPLMVFNTPAGIRTVLPFVQAHEVVTEWRCPDSGRRVDLALLDQAGQPVLLIEVWHTHPVDSDKRSDLTSYWWIEVEANDVLADTDKLHIRNHDNLPPQLALAWEQFELF
;
A
#
# COMPACT_ATOMS: atom_id res chain seq x y z
N MET A 1 7.45 -0.96 -12.51
CA MET A 1 6.58 -0.60 -11.38
C MET A 1 5.16 -0.77 -11.85
N PRO A 2 4.37 -1.66 -11.22
CA PRO A 2 2.96 -1.86 -11.58
C PRO A 2 2.14 -0.60 -11.32
N LEU A 3 1.05 -0.43 -12.06
CA LEU A 3 0.07 0.64 -11.83
C LEU A 3 -0.76 0.33 -10.60
N MET A 4 -0.95 1.30 -9.71
CA MET A 4 -1.90 1.18 -8.61
C MET A 4 -3.30 1.53 -9.13
N VAL A 5 -4.25 0.62 -8.94
CA VAL A 5 -5.63 0.73 -9.40
C VAL A 5 -6.54 0.92 -8.20
N PHE A 6 -7.23 2.05 -8.15
CA PHE A 6 -8.15 2.41 -7.08
C PHE A 6 -9.58 2.40 -7.58
N ASN A 7 -10.47 1.76 -6.84
CA ASN A 7 -11.91 1.87 -7.02
C ASN A 7 -12.42 3.05 -6.19
N THR A 8 -12.76 4.16 -6.85
CA THR A 8 -13.28 5.38 -6.21
C THR A 8 -14.78 5.53 -6.50
N PRO A 9 -15.55 6.32 -5.74
CA PRO A 9 -16.94 6.65 -6.10
C PRO A 9 -17.05 7.31 -7.48
N ALA A 10 -16.00 8.02 -7.94
CA ALA A 10 -15.92 8.62 -9.27
C ALA A 10 -15.44 7.65 -10.37
N GLY A 11 -15.29 6.36 -10.06
CA GLY A 11 -14.86 5.31 -10.98
C GLY A 11 -13.43 4.81 -10.73
N ILE A 12 -12.92 4.02 -11.67
CA ILE A 12 -11.56 3.46 -11.60
C ILE A 12 -10.54 4.57 -11.86
N ARG A 13 -9.50 4.61 -11.03
CA ARG A 13 -8.34 5.49 -11.19
C ARG A 13 -7.06 4.68 -11.17
N THR A 14 -6.16 5.00 -12.08
CA THR A 14 -4.85 4.35 -12.19
C THR A 14 -3.76 5.36 -11.93
N VAL A 15 -2.86 5.06 -10.99
CA VAL A 15 -1.73 5.90 -10.64
C VAL A 15 -0.45 5.12 -10.90
N LEU A 16 0.53 5.77 -11.54
CA LEU A 16 1.88 5.23 -11.58
C LEU A 16 2.60 5.68 -10.30
N PRO A 17 2.87 4.77 -9.34
CA PRO A 17 3.54 5.15 -8.12
C PRO A 17 5.00 5.47 -8.40
N PHE A 18 5.46 6.63 -7.93
CA PHE A 18 6.89 6.93 -7.87
C PHE A 18 7.42 6.57 -6.48
N VAL A 19 7.69 5.28 -6.27
CA VAL A 19 8.33 4.78 -5.04
C VAL A 19 9.77 4.40 -5.36
N GLN A 20 10.71 5.06 -4.69
CA GLN A 20 12.13 4.77 -4.79
C GLN A 20 12.53 3.77 -3.71
N ALA A 21 12.31 2.49 -4.00
CA ALA A 21 12.76 1.39 -3.14
C ALA A 21 14.16 0.93 -3.54
N HIS A 22 15.00 0.67 -2.54
CA HIS A 22 16.30 0.02 -2.69
C HIS A 22 16.21 -1.49 -2.42
N GLU A 23 15.39 -1.89 -1.45
CA GLU A 23 15.25 -3.28 -1.00
C GLU A 23 13.77 -3.65 -0.82
N VAL A 24 13.47 -4.93 -1.00
CA VAL A 24 12.17 -5.53 -0.67
C VAL A 24 12.39 -6.55 0.43
N VAL A 25 11.72 -6.37 1.57
CA VAL A 25 11.78 -7.27 2.72
C VAL A 25 10.42 -7.93 2.93
N THR A 26 10.40 -9.26 2.97
CA THR A 26 9.20 -10.04 3.31
C THR A 26 9.05 -10.17 4.83
N GLU A 27 7.81 -10.25 5.31
CA GLU A 27 7.51 -10.42 6.74
C GLU A 27 8.16 -9.38 7.65
N TRP A 28 8.25 -8.14 7.16
CA TRP A 28 8.87 -7.04 7.89
C TRP A 28 8.09 -6.73 9.18
N ARG A 29 8.81 -6.36 10.24
CA ARG A 29 8.21 -6.02 11.53
C ARG A 29 8.38 -4.52 11.81
N CYS A 30 7.26 -3.86 12.05
CA CYS A 30 7.23 -2.47 12.49
C CYS A 30 8.03 -2.33 13.79
N PRO A 31 9.08 -1.49 13.84
CA PRO A 31 9.88 -1.30 15.04
C PRO A 31 9.07 -0.81 16.25
N ASP A 32 8.06 0.04 16.01
CA ASP A 32 7.31 0.69 17.08
C ASP A 32 6.18 -0.18 17.65
N SER A 33 5.43 -0.87 16.78
CA SER A 33 4.27 -1.68 17.17
C SER A 33 4.57 -3.18 17.24
N GLY A 34 5.69 -3.64 16.70
CA GLY A 34 6.02 -5.06 16.54
C GLY A 34 5.13 -5.80 15.52
N ARG A 35 4.20 -5.08 14.87
CA ARG A 35 3.26 -5.63 13.89
C ARG A 35 4.02 -6.14 12.66
N ARG A 36 3.65 -7.32 12.17
CA ARG A 36 4.20 -7.89 10.94
C ARG A 36 3.39 -7.42 9.73
N VAL A 37 4.08 -7.01 8.68
CA VAL A 37 3.54 -6.78 7.34
C VAL A 37 4.14 -7.76 6.35
N ASP A 38 3.39 -8.10 5.30
CA ASP A 38 3.82 -9.13 4.35
C ASP A 38 5.03 -8.69 3.53
N LEU A 39 5.04 -7.43 3.10
CA LEU A 39 6.12 -6.84 2.31
C LEU A 39 6.40 -5.40 2.77
N ALA A 40 7.68 -5.04 2.85
CA ALA A 40 8.13 -3.66 3.00
C ALA A 40 9.10 -3.32 1.88
N LEU A 41 8.84 -2.21 1.20
CA LEU A 41 9.78 -1.55 0.32
C LEU A 41 10.60 -0.57 1.17
N LEU A 42 11.92 -0.76 1.22
CA LEU A 42 12.83 0.06 2.02
C LEU A 42 13.69 0.95 1.13
N ASP A 43 14.05 2.14 1.61
CA ASP A 43 15.06 3.00 0.98
C ASP A 43 16.51 2.56 1.31
N GLN A 44 17.50 3.32 0.85
CA GLN A 44 18.91 3.03 1.12
C GLN A 44 19.30 3.13 2.61
N ALA A 45 18.53 3.86 3.42
CA ALA A 45 18.72 3.98 4.86
C ALA A 45 17.98 2.88 5.65
N GLY A 46 17.33 1.95 4.95
CA GLY A 46 16.51 0.89 5.56
C GLY A 46 15.18 1.39 6.11
N GLN A 47 14.75 2.60 5.74
CA GLN A 47 13.45 3.14 6.16
C GLN A 47 12.35 2.68 5.20
N PRO A 48 11.18 2.29 5.72
CA PRO A 48 10.06 1.87 4.88
C PRO A 48 9.48 3.05 4.09
N VAL A 49 9.47 2.91 2.76
CA VAL A 49 8.84 3.87 1.83
C VAL A 49 7.46 3.42 1.36
N LEU A 50 7.14 2.13 1.47
CA LEU A 50 5.79 1.60 1.27
C LEU A 50 5.68 0.22 1.93
N LEU A 51 4.63 0.01 2.72
CA LEU A 51 4.25 -1.30 3.23
C LEU A 51 3.13 -1.87 2.36
N ILE A 52 3.18 -3.18 2.10
CA ILE A 52 2.19 -3.86 1.27
C ILE A 52 1.68 -5.09 2.04
N GLU A 53 0.38 -5.14 2.23
CA GLU A 53 -0.35 -6.27 2.78
C GLU A 53 -1.01 -7.03 1.64
N VAL A 54 -0.87 -8.36 1.63
CA VAL A 54 -1.43 -9.20 0.59
C VAL A 54 -2.62 -9.95 1.16
N TRP A 55 -3.81 -9.45 0.86
CA TRP A 55 -5.04 -10.09 1.26
C TRP A 55 -5.24 -11.41 0.50
N HIS A 56 -5.42 -12.48 1.26
CA HIS A 56 -5.90 -13.78 0.77
C HIS A 56 -7.09 -14.28 1.60
N THR A 57 -6.99 -14.21 2.93
CA THR A 57 -8.04 -14.69 3.84
C THR A 57 -8.40 -13.70 4.95
N HIS A 58 -7.44 -12.92 5.45
CA HIS A 58 -7.65 -12.01 6.58
C HIS A 58 -7.29 -10.59 6.16
N PRO A 59 -8.24 -9.64 6.19
CA PRO A 59 -7.96 -8.25 5.84
C PRO A 59 -7.20 -7.53 6.96
N VAL A 60 -6.62 -6.39 6.61
CA VAL A 60 -6.16 -5.41 7.60
C VAL A 60 -7.37 -4.89 8.39
N ASP A 61 -7.45 -5.28 9.66
CA ASP A 61 -8.48 -4.83 10.59
C ASP A 61 -8.16 -3.45 11.20
N SER A 62 -9.04 -2.95 12.07
CA SER A 62 -8.87 -1.64 12.73
C SER A 62 -7.61 -1.57 13.59
N ASP A 63 -7.25 -2.66 14.23
CA ASP A 63 -6.13 -2.70 15.17
C ASP A 63 -4.82 -2.67 14.39
N LYS A 64 -4.72 -3.52 13.37
CA LYS A 64 -3.58 -3.54 12.45
C LYS A 64 -3.48 -2.22 11.69
N ARG A 65 -4.59 -1.64 11.24
CA ARG A 65 -4.60 -0.30 10.62
C ARG A 65 -3.98 0.73 11.56
N SER A 66 -4.38 0.74 12.83
CA SER A 66 -3.86 1.66 13.85
C SER A 66 -2.35 1.49 14.03
N ASP A 67 -1.86 0.25 14.07
CA ASP A 67 -0.43 -0.08 14.20
C ASP A 67 0.42 0.33 13.00
N LEU A 68 -0.20 0.56 11.83
CA LEU A 68 0.46 0.95 10.59
C LEU A 68 0.32 2.45 10.28
N THR A 69 -0.41 3.22 11.10
CA THR A 69 -0.71 4.64 10.82
C THR A 69 0.51 5.53 10.61
N SER A 70 1.66 5.20 11.21
CA SER A 70 2.91 5.94 11.01
C SER A 70 3.55 5.74 9.64
N TYR A 71 3.05 4.78 8.85
CA TYR A 71 3.67 4.33 7.59
C TYR A 71 2.68 4.44 6.43
N TRP A 72 3.21 4.60 5.23
CA TRP A 72 2.41 4.47 4.01
C TRP A 72 2.16 3.00 3.76
N TRP A 73 0.89 2.62 3.65
CA TRP A 73 0.57 1.23 3.39
C TRP A 73 -0.61 1.07 2.43
N ILE A 74 -0.56 -0.04 1.70
CA ILE A 74 -1.62 -0.51 0.82
C ILE A 74 -1.94 -1.97 1.14
N GLU A 75 -3.17 -2.37 0.91
CA GLU A 75 -3.62 -3.76 0.90
C GLU A 75 -4.06 -4.10 -0.52
N VAL A 76 -3.53 -5.21 -1.04
CA VAL A 76 -3.83 -5.72 -2.39
C VAL A 76 -4.38 -7.13 -2.32
N GLU A 77 -5.22 -7.52 -3.28
CA GLU A 77 -5.74 -8.89 -3.35
C GLU A 77 -4.76 -9.81 -4.08
N ALA A 78 -4.42 -10.96 -3.46
CA ALA A 78 -3.48 -11.92 -4.01
C ALA A 78 -3.89 -12.42 -5.40
N ASN A 79 -5.18 -12.70 -5.59
CA ASN A 79 -5.72 -13.21 -6.86
C ASN A 79 -5.53 -12.19 -7.99
N ASP A 80 -5.69 -10.89 -7.71
CA ASP A 80 -5.53 -9.84 -8.70
C ASP A 80 -4.06 -9.69 -9.12
N VAL A 81 -3.14 -9.76 -8.16
CA VAL A 81 -1.69 -9.71 -8.43
C VAL A 81 -1.24 -10.90 -9.29
N LEU A 82 -1.79 -12.09 -9.05
CA LEU A 82 -1.49 -13.28 -9.84
C LEU A 82 -2.10 -13.25 -11.24
N ALA A 83 -3.25 -12.59 -11.40
CA ALA A 83 -3.93 -12.45 -12.68
C ALA A 83 -3.28 -11.41 -13.60
N ASP A 84 -2.77 -10.30 -13.05
CA ASP A 84 -2.10 -9.23 -13.79
C ASP A 84 -0.99 -8.59 -12.97
N THR A 85 0.27 -8.95 -13.27
CA THR A 85 1.43 -8.44 -12.53
C THR A 85 1.76 -6.98 -12.86
N ASP A 86 1.14 -6.39 -13.90
CA ASP A 86 1.33 -4.99 -14.26
C ASP A 86 0.39 -4.06 -13.48
N LYS A 87 -0.58 -4.61 -12.73
CA LYS A 87 -1.54 -3.85 -11.93
C LYS A 87 -1.60 -4.33 -10.49
N LEU A 88 -1.66 -3.38 -9.56
CA LEU A 88 -1.98 -3.62 -8.16
C LEU A 88 -3.35 -3.03 -7.87
N HIS A 89 -4.35 -3.89 -7.73
CA HIS A 89 -5.68 -3.49 -7.31
C HIS A 89 -5.67 -3.21 -5.80
N ILE A 90 -5.84 -1.94 -5.45
CA ILE A 90 -5.77 -1.47 -4.06
C ILE A 90 -7.14 -1.63 -3.43
N ARG A 91 -7.22 -2.50 -2.41
CA ARG A 91 -8.43 -2.77 -1.64
C ARG A 91 -8.58 -1.81 -0.46
N ASN A 92 -7.47 -1.49 0.19
CA ASN A 92 -7.42 -0.62 1.36
C ASN A 92 -6.07 0.08 1.42
N HIS A 93 -5.99 1.21 2.10
CA HIS A 93 -4.75 1.96 2.27
C HIS A 93 -4.87 3.01 3.38
N ASP A 94 -3.74 3.54 3.85
CA ASP A 94 -3.72 4.72 4.70
C ASP A 94 -2.41 5.49 4.60
N ASN A 95 -2.44 6.74 5.08
CA ASN A 95 -1.32 7.66 5.22
C ASN A 95 -0.51 7.90 3.92
N LEU A 96 -1.06 7.55 2.75
CA LEU A 96 -0.35 7.71 1.47
C LEU A 96 -0.01 9.20 1.22
N PRO A 97 1.13 9.51 0.59
CA PRO A 97 1.65 10.87 0.52
C PRO A 97 0.71 11.81 -0.22
N PRO A 98 0.58 13.07 0.23
CA PRO A 98 -0.26 14.08 -0.42
C PRO A 98 0.05 14.33 -1.89
N GLN A 99 1.23 13.98 -2.43
CA GLN A 99 1.52 14.14 -3.86
C GLN A 99 0.95 12.99 -4.70
N LEU A 100 0.86 11.77 -4.16
CA LEU A 100 -0.08 10.80 -4.72
C LEU A 100 -1.52 11.23 -4.38
N ALA A 101 -1.74 11.88 -3.23
CA ALA A 101 -3.05 12.39 -2.84
C ALA A 101 -3.51 13.64 -3.58
N LEU A 102 -2.67 14.39 -4.29
CA LEU A 102 -3.06 15.52 -5.13
C LEU A 102 -3.60 15.03 -6.48
N ALA A 103 -3.23 13.80 -6.87
CA ALA A 103 -3.99 13.03 -7.85
C ALA A 103 -5.29 12.44 -7.25
N TRP A 104 -5.43 12.37 -5.92
CA TRP A 104 -6.60 11.84 -5.18
C TRP A 104 -7.58 12.90 -4.61
N GLU A 105 -7.15 14.13 -4.31
CA GLU A 105 -7.91 15.20 -3.64
C GLU A 105 -8.73 16.04 -4.62
N GLN A 106 -8.45 15.98 -5.93
CA GLN A 106 -9.35 16.53 -6.94
C GLN A 106 -10.72 15.82 -7.00
N PHE A 107 -10.95 14.72 -6.27
CA PHE A 107 -12.08 13.81 -6.54
C PHE A 107 -12.86 13.28 -5.31
N GLU A 108 -12.78 13.91 -4.14
CA GLU A 108 -13.62 13.59 -2.95
C GLU A 108 -13.64 12.09 -2.57
N LEU A 109 -12.53 11.60 -2.03
CA LEU A 109 -12.45 10.26 -1.42
C LEU A 109 -12.58 10.34 0.10
N PHE A 110 -13.82 10.34 0.60
CA PHE A 110 -14.17 10.02 1.99
C PHE A 110 -15.40 9.10 2.01
#